data_AF-A0AA37VL47-F1
#
_entry.id   AF-A0AA37VL47-F1
#
_cell.length_a   1.000
_cell.length_b   1.000
_cell.length_c   1.000
_cell.angle_alpha   90.00
_cell.angle_beta   90.00
_cell.angle_gamma   90.00
#
_symmetry.space_group_name_H-M   'P 1'
#
loop_
_entity.id
_entity.type
_entity.pdbx_description
1 polymer ?
#
loop_
_entity_poly.entity_id
_entity_poly.type
_entity_poly.pdbx_seq_one_letter_code
_entity_poly.pdbx_strand_id
1 'polypeptide(L)'
;MPRIIALSVLLLILATVPAAADDLDHGRQLAERWCAECHAVGTEPAKFRRARPFVAIAAKDGLTRDLLVKFLLLPHATMANNPLSPADAADLATYVLSLRK
;
A
#
# COMPACT_ATOMS: atom_id res chain seq x y z
N MET A 1 -23.99 -55.47 -13.97
CA MET A 1 -24.79 -54.27 -14.23
C MET A 1 -24.45 -53.26 -13.14
N PRO A 2 -23.94 -52.07 -13.51
CA PRO A 2 -22.98 -51.28 -12.72
C PRO A 2 -23.67 -50.41 -11.67
N ARG A 3 -22.93 -49.92 -10.66
CA ARG A 3 -22.81 -48.48 -10.40
C ARG A 3 -21.76 -48.22 -9.30
N ILE A 4 -20.55 -47.90 -9.72
CA ILE A 4 -19.98 -46.53 -9.73
C ILE A 4 -19.44 -46.15 -8.35
N ILE A 5 -18.11 -46.28 -8.27
CA ILE A 5 -17.21 -45.61 -7.34
C ILE A 5 -17.49 -44.10 -7.44
N ALA A 6 -17.90 -43.46 -6.36
CA ALA A 6 -17.95 -41.99 -6.29
C ALA A 6 -17.08 -41.54 -5.12
N LEU A 7 -15.78 -41.45 -5.44
CA LEU A 7 -14.75 -40.79 -4.66
C LEU A 7 -15.17 -39.33 -4.47
N SER A 8 -15.47 -38.93 -3.23
CA SER A 8 -15.80 -37.55 -2.88
C SER A 8 -14.59 -36.66 -3.14
N VAL A 9 -14.55 -36.01 -4.30
CA VAL A 9 -13.57 -34.98 -4.64
C VAL A 9 -13.93 -33.72 -3.85
N LEU A 10 -13.21 -33.48 -2.76
CA LEU A 10 -13.24 -32.22 -2.03
C LEU A 10 -12.58 -31.16 -2.93
N LEU A 11 -13.42 -30.36 -3.60
CA LEU A 11 -12.98 -29.28 -4.48
C LEU A 11 -12.43 -28.13 -3.61
N LEU A 12 -11.11 -28.08 -3.46
CA LEU A 12 -10.41 -26.97 -2.82
C LEU A 12 -10.41 -25.80 -3.81
N ILE A 13 -11.39 -24.90 -3.69
CA ILE A 13 -11.46 -23.68 -4.48
C ILE A 13 -10.37 -22.75 -3.95
N LEU A 14 -9.21 -22.73 -4.62
CA LEU A 14 -8.18 -21.71 -4.43
C LEU A 14 -8.72 -20.41 -5.01
N ALA A 15 -9.39 -19.60 -4.18
CA ALA A 15 -9.77 -18.25 -4.54
C ALA A 15 -8.48 -17.41 -4.67
N THR A 16 -8.06 -17.16 -5.91
CA THR A 16 -6.98 -16.22 -6.20
C THR A 16 -7.50 -14.81 -5.97
N VAL A 17 -7.29 -14.28 -4.76
CA VAL A 17 -7.52 -12.86 -4.46
C VAL A 17 -6.55 -12.02 -5.30
N PRO A 18 -7.00 -10.92 -5.95
CA PRO A 18 -6.09 -10.07 -6.72
C PRO A 18 -5.10 -9.39 -5.78
N ALA A 19 -3.80 -9.70 -5.96
CA ALA A 19 -2.71 -9.13 -5.16
C ALA A 19 -2.75 -7.60 -5.08
N ALA A 20 -3.16 -6.93 -6.17
CA ALA A 20 -3.23 -5.46 -6.20
C ALA A 20 -4.19 -4.83 -5.18
N ALA A 21 -5.29 -5.52 -4.83
CA ALA A 21 -6.20 -5.01 -3.80
C ALA A 21 -5.57 -5.14 -2.39
N ASP A 22 -4.85 -6.24 -2.17
CA ASP A 22 -4.14 -6.51 -0.93
C ASP A 22 -2.96 -5.52 -0.74
N ASP A 23 -2.19 -5.27 -1.80
CA ASP A 23 -1.10 -4.27 -1.83
C ASP A 23 -1.62 -2.86 -1.47
N LEU A 24 -2.80 -2.48 -2.01
CA LEU A 24 -3.41 -1.18 -1.73
C LEU A 24 -3.85 -1.04 -0.26
N ASP A 25 -4.52 -2.05 0.27
CA ASP A 25 -4.99 -2.05 1.65
C ASP A 25 -3.83 -2.13 2.64
N HIS A 26 -2.81 -2.94 2.34
CA HIS A 26 -1.60 -3.01 3.14
C HIS A 26 -0.86 -1.66 3.15
N GLY A 27 -0.65 -1.05 1.98
CA GLY A 27 -0.05 0.28 1.88
C GLY A 27 -0.82 1.36 2.65
N ARG A 28 -2.16 1.31 2.62
CA ARG A 28 -3.00 2.21 3.42
C ARG A 28 -2.79 2.01 4.92
N GLN A 29 -2.80 0.77 5.40
CA GLN A 29 -2.59 0.45 6.81
C GLN A 29 -1.22 0.91 7.31
N LEU A 30 -0.17 0.73 6.51
CA LEU A 30 1.17 1.23 6.82
C LEU A 30 1.20 2.76 6.89
N ALA A 31 0.52 3.45 5.96
CA ALA A 31 0.44 4.90 5.94
C ALA A 31 -0.27 5.47 7.18
N GLU A 32 -1.39 4.86 7.57
CA GLU A 32 -2.13 5.21 8.78
C GLU A 32 -1.29 4.97 10.04
N ARG A 33 -0.54 3.86 10.09
CA ARG A 33 0.30 3.49 11.24
C ARG A 33 1.50 4.41 11.43
N TRP A 34 2.21 4.74 10.35
CA TRP A 34 3.54 5.34 10.43
C TRP A 34 3.64 6.75 9.83
N CYS A 35 2.86 7.03 8.79
CA CYS A 35 2.98 8.30 8.08
C CYS A 35 2.03 9.38 8.65
N ALA A 36 0.90 8.96 9.22
CA ALA A 36 -0.13 9.84 9.79
C ALA A 36 0.30 10.59 11.07
N GLU A 37 1.50 10.33 11.59
CA GLU A 37 2.11 11.17 12.63
C GLU A 37 2.50 12.55 12.09
N CYS A 38 2.79 12.66 10.80
CA CYS A 38 3.22 13.91 10.18
C CYS A 38 2.29 14.33 9.04
N HIS A 39 1.95 13.39 8.15
CA HIS A 39 1.21 13.63 6.92
C HIS A 39 -0.30 13.48 7.13
N ALA A 40 -1.10 14.21 6.35
CA ALA A 40 -2.51 13.87 6.21
C ALA A 40 -2.65 12.61 5.35
N VAL A 41 -3.33 11.61 5.89
CA VAL A 41 -3.62 10.32 5.24
C VAL A 41 -5.13 10.10 5.34
N GLY A 42 -5.79 9.83 4.20
CA GLY A 42 -7.25 9.73 4.18
C GLY A 42 -7.93 11.02 4.65
N THR A 43 -8.79 10.91 5.67
CA THR A 43 -9.50 12.05 6.29
C THR A 43 -8.75 12.67 7.47
N GLU A 44 -7.64 12.06 7.92
CA GLU A 44 -6.88 12.57 9.06
C GLU A 44 -6.11 13.84 8.69
N PRO A 45 -6.17 14.90 9.51
CA PRO A 45 -5.45 16.14 9.24
C PRO A 45 -3.94 15.95 9.41
N ALA A 46 -3.16 16.74 8.67
CA ALA A 46 -1.71 16.77 8.83
C ALA A 46 -1.35 17.34 10.21
N LYS A 47 -0.50 16.62 10.95
CA LYS A 47 -0.05 17.02 12.29
C LYS A 47 1.24 17.85 12.24
N PHE A 48 1.96 17.82 11.12
CA PHE A 48 3.17 18.62 10.91
C PHE A 48 3.03 19.55 9.69
N ARG A 49 3.05 20.88 9.90
CA ARG A 49 2.75 21.87 8.85
C ARG A 49 3.62 21.77 7.60
N ARG A 50 4.86 21.26 7.70
CA ARG A 50 5.76 21.10 6.55
C ARG A 50 5.56 19.78 5.81
N ALA A 51 4.83 18.82 6.39
CA ALA A 51 4.48 17.57 5.73
C ALA A 51 3.32 17.80 4.77
N ARG A 52 3.51 17.46 3.49
CA ARG A 52 2.45 17.58 2.48
C ARG A 52 1.42 16.46 2.64
N PRO A 53 0.11 16.71 2.47
CA PRO A 53 -0.89 15.66 2.48
C PRO A 53 -0.64 14.68 1.32
N PHE A 54 -0.97 13.40 1.50
CA PHE A 54 -0.68 12.36 0.49
C PHE A 54 -1.31 12.67 -0.87
N VAL A 55 -2.53 13.21 -0.89
CA VAL A 55 -3.20 13.66 -2.12
C VAL A 55 -2.38 14.70 -2.90
N ALA A 56 -1.68 15.59 -2.19
CA ALA A 56 -0.82 16.60 -2.83
C ALA A 56 0.55 16.04 -3.23
N ILE A 57 0.98 14.92 -2.66
CA ILE A 57 2.16 14.17 -3.11
C ILE A 57 1.79 13.44 -4.40
N ALA A 58 0.67 12.70 -4.41
CA ALA A 58 0.16 11.93 -5.54
C ALA A 58 -0.01 12.77 -6.82
N ALA A 59 -0.44 14.02 -6.65
CA ALA A 59 -0.66 14.98 -7.74
C ALA A 59 0.62 15.62 -8.31
N LYS A 60 1.81 15.27 -7.80
CA LYS A 60 3.07 15.82 -8.33
C LYS A 60 3.36 15.26 -9.73
N ASP A 61 3.58 16.16 -10.69
CA ASP A 61 3.99 15.80 -12.05
C ASP A 61 5.29 14.99 -12.08
N GLY A 62 5.32 13.97 -12.93
CA GLY A 62 6.47 13.07 -13.07
C GLY A 62 6.71 12.13 -11.88
N LEU A 63 5.83 12.13 -10.86
CA LEU A 63 5.92 11.17 -9.77
C LEU A 63 5.55 9.76 -10.27
N THR A 64 6.47 8.82 -10.09
CA THR A 64 6.29 7.41 -10.43
C THR A 64 6.37 6.53 -9.18
N ARG A 65 5.91 5.28 -9.29
CA ARG A 65 5.95 4.31 -8.21
C ARG A 65 7.38 4.06 -7.75
N ASP A 66 8.29 3.82 -8.69
CA ASP A 66 9.70 3.53 -8.39
C ASP A 66 10.41 4.70 -7.70
N LEU A 67 10.06 5.94 -8.05
CA LEU A 67 10.59 7.12 -7.36
C LEU A 67 10.13 7.17 -5.91
N LEU A 68 8.86 6.87 -5.63
CA LEU A 68 8.34 6.79 -4.26
C LEU A 68 9.01 5.66 -3.47
N VAL A 69 9.15 4.46 -4.04
CA VAL A 69 9.82 3.33 -3.39
C VAL A 69 11.24 3.71 -2.98
N LYS A 70 12.03 4.23 -3.92
CA LYS A 70 13.41 4.65 -3.64
C LYS A 70 13.47 5.75 -2.59
N PHE A 71 12.54 6.70 -2.64
CA PHE A 71 12.47 7.78 -1.66
C PHE A 71 12.18 7.24 -0.26
N LEU A 72 11.21 6.34 -0.10
CA LEU A 72 10.80 5.76 1.18
C LEU A 72 11.88 4.87 1.84
N LEU A 73 12.75 4.25 1.04
CA LEU A 73 13.83 3.38 1.52
C LEU A 73 15.10 4.15 1.93
N LEU A 74 15.11 5.48 1.77
CA LEU A 74 16.21 6.34 2.18
C LEU A 74 15.75 7.26 3.31
N PRO A 75 16.63 7.63 4.26
CA PRO A 75 16.31 8.70 5.19
C PRO A 75 15.98 9.98 4.42
N HIS A 76 14.82 10.58 4.67
CA HIS A 76 14.42 11.80 3.98
C HIS A 76 13.81 12.86 4.90
N ALA A 77 14.38 14.08 4.81
CA ALA A 77 14.04 15.22 5.65
C ALA A 77 14.11 14.88 7.14
N THR A 78 13.05 15.18 7.90
CA THR A 78 12.93 14.91 9.34
C THR A 78 11.99 13.74 9.63
N MET A 79 11.70 12.89 8.63
CA MET A 79 10.79 11.76 8.81
C MET A 79 11.44 10.67 9.66
N ALA A 80 10.63 10.00 10.50
CA ALA A 80 11.07 8.80 11.20
C ALA A 80 11.51 7.72 10.21
N ASN A 81 12.66 7.09 10.47
CA ASN A 81 13.15 5.98 9.66
C ASN A 81 12.46 4.69 10.10
N ASN A 82 11.22 4.49 9.63
CA ASN A 82 10.43 3.32 9.94
C ASN A 82 11.03 2.06 9.29
N PRO A 83 10.87 0.87 9.88
CA PRO A 83 11.47 -0.37 9.38
C PRO A 83 10.71 -0.91 8.15
N LEU A 84 10.71 -0.15 7.06
CA LEU A 84 10.07 -0.51 5.79
C LEU A 84 10.93 -1.51 5.03
N SER A 85 10.34 -2.65 4.68
CA SER A 85 10.91 -3.52 3.65
C SER A 85 10.70 -2.91 2.24
N PRO A 86 11.42 -3.39 1.21
CA PRO A 86 11.15 -2.98 -0.16
C PRO A 86 9.72 -3.25 -0.62
N ALA A 87 9.08 -4.31 -0.12
CA ALA A 87 7.68 -4.62 -0.42
C ALA A 87 6.73 -3.60 0.24
N ASP A 88 6.94 -3.27 1.52
CA ASP A 88 6.16 -2.26 2.24
C ASP A 88 6.23 -0.89 1.54
N ALA A 89 7.43 -0.49 1.09
CA ALA A 89 7.62 0.74 0.33
C ALA A 89 6.88 0.71 -1.02
N ALA A 90 6.81 -0.47 -1.65
CA ALA A 90 6.09 -0.71 -2.89
C ALA A 90 4.58 -0.54 -2.71
N ASP A 91 4.03 -1.10 -1.64
CA ASP A 91 2.61 -1.03 -1.29
C ASP A 91 2.20 0.39 -0.91
N LEU A 92 3.03 1.07 -0.10
CA LEU A 92 2.88 2.50 0.20
C LEU A 92 2.88 3.34 -1.08
N ALA A 93 3.80 3.09 -2.01
CA ALA A 93 3.86 3.81 -3.27
C ALA A 93 2.61 3.57 -4.13
N THR A 94 2.11 2.33 -4.18
CA THR A 94 0.86 1.98 -4.86
C THR A 94 -0.32 2.74 -4.23
N TYR A 95 -0.43 2.75 -2.90
CA TYR A 95 -1.47 3.49 -2.18
C TYR A 95 -1.38 5.00 -2.42
N VAL A 96 -0.20 5.62 -2.33
CA VAL A 96 -0.05 7.07 -2.59
C VAL A 96 -0.49 7.41 -4.02
N LEU A 97 -0.12 6.60 -5.01
CA LEU A 97 -0.48 6.87 -6.40
C LEU A 97 -1.96 6.66 -6.70
N SER A 98 -2.65 5.76 -5.99
CA SER A 98 -4.10 5.56 -6.17
C SER A 98 -4.91 6.79 -5.74
N LEU A 99 -4.31 7.70 -4.96
CA LEU A 99 -4.91 8.98 -4.57
C LEU A 99 -4.81 10.08 -5.64
N ARG A 100 -4.15 9.79 -6.78
CA ARG A 100 -4.09 10.72 -7.91
C ARG A 100 -5.49 10.82 -8.53
N LYS A 101 -5.96 12.05 -8.70
CA LYS A 101 -7.17 12.37 -9.47
C LYS A 101 -6.85 12.49 -10.95
#